data_AF-A0A9J5ZCT7-F1
#
_entry.id   AF-A0A9J5ZCT7-F1
#
_cell.length_a   1.000
_cell.length_b   1.000
_cell.length_c   1.000
_cell.angle_alpha   90.00
_cell.angle_beta   90.00
_cell.angle_gamma   90.00
#
_symmetry.space_group_name_H-M   'P 1'
#
loop_
_entity.id
_entity.type
_entity.pdbx_description
1 polymer ?
#
loop_
_entity_poly.entity_id
_entity_poly.type
_entity_poly.pdbx_seq_one_letter_code
_entity_poly.pdbx_strand_id
1 'polypeptide(L)'
;PVCRSEVVLSTLLKKNGNYVNEEGRILAYKILEHLPEDQEHAVTLGVPLKILANPNDAIGKVYGVVHSGRVRGIDEICRNFGEKLTGYKETKEKLEETKKQLAQNENHLKTLRRFLQAKFGNELPSFNIDSS
;
A
#
# COMPACT_ATOMS: atom_id res chain seq x y z
N PRO A 1 0.13 15.43 25.99
CA PRO A 1 0.41 14.33 25.01
C PRO A 1 0.13 12.99 25.66
N VAL A 2 -0.80 12.19 25.12
CA VAL A 2 -1.23 10.91 25.72
C VAL A 2 -0.40 9.77 25.13
N CYS A 3 0.09 8.86 25.96
CA CYS A 3 0.88 7.69 25.56
C CYS A 3 0.00 6.66 24.81
N ARG A 4 0.56 5.93 23.83
CA ARG A 4 -0.24 4.93 23.07
C ARG A 4 -0.63 3.75 23.96
N SER A 5 0.23 3.33 24.89
CA SER A 5 -0.08 2.34 25.92
C SER A 5 -1.17 2.83 26.86
N GLU A 6 -1.21 4.11 27.20
CA GLU A 6 -2.28 4.74 28.00
C GLU A 6 -3.62 4.73 27.25
N VAL A 7 -3.61 4.99 25.93
CA VAL A 7 -4.81 4.84 25.08
C VAL A 7 -5.27 3.38 25.05
N VAL A 8 -4.37 2.42 24.83
CA VAL A 8 -4.75 0.99 24.82
C VAL A 8 -5.28 0.55 26.19
N LEU A 9 -4.64 0.94 27.28
CA LEU A 9 -5.12 0.68 28.65
C LEU A 9 -6.52 1.27 28.86
N SER A 10 -6.80 2.47 28.33
CA SER A 10 -8.14 3.08 28.43
C SER A 10 -9.22 2.29 27.68
N THR A 11 -8.88 1.58 26.60
CA THR A 11 -9.83 0.71 25.88
C THR A 11 -10.09 -0.62 26.60
N LEU A 12 -9.20 -1.03 27.49
CA LEU A 12 -9.34 -2.23 28.31
C LEU A 12 -10.16 -1.97 29.58
N LEU A 13 -10.49 -0.71 29.87
CA LEU A 13 -11.32 -0.29 31.00
C LEU A 13 -12.74 0.02 30.54
N LYS A 14 -13.71 -0.45 31.32
CA LYS A 14 -15.11 -0.03 31.26
C LYS A 14 -15.23 1.38 31.86
N LYS A 15 -16.35 2.05 31.58
CA LYS A 15 -16.65 3.39 32.11
C LYS A 15 -16.65 3.46 33.65
N ASN A 16 -16.85 2.34 34.34
CA ASN A 16 -16.82 2.24 35.80
C ASN A 16 -15.41 1.95 36.37
N GLY A 17 -14.37 1.97 35.54
CA GLY A 17 -12.98 1.72 35.96
C GLY A 17 -12.61 0.24 36.10
N ASN A 18 -13.53 -0.69 35.89
CA ASN A 18 -13.23 -2.12 35.88
C ASN A 18 -12.73 -2.57 34.52
N TYR A 19 -11.90 -3.62 34.47
CA TYR A 19 -11.49 -4.23 33.20
C TYR A 19 -12.68 -4.80 32.42
N VAL A 20 -12.56 -4.78 31.08
CA VAL A 20 -13.57 -5.31 30.16
C VAL A 20 -13.89 -6.78 30.45
N ASN A 21 -12.86 -7.59 30.73
CA ASN A 21 -12.91 -8.98 31.16
C ASN A 21 -11.57 -9.39 31.81
N GLU A 22 -11.43 -10.65 32.22
CA GLU A 22 -10.21 -11.18 32.85
C GLU A 22 -8.99 -11.17 31.90
N GLU A 23 -9.21 -11.49 30.63
CA GLU A 23 -8.16 -11.46 29.60
C GLU A 23 -7.63 -10.04 29.38
N GLY A 24 -8.52 -9.05 29.35
CA GLY A 24 -8.19 -7.63 29.26
C GLY A 24 -7.43 -7.13 30.49
N ARG A 25 -7.74 -7.68 31.68
CA ARG A 25 -6.95 -7.44 32.90
C ARG A 25 -5.53 -7.99 32.78
N ILE A 26 -5.38 -9.24 32.35
CA ILE A 26 -4.06 -9.88 32.16
C ILE A 26 -3.25 -9.12 31.10
N LEU A 27 -3.89 -8.72 30.01
CA LEU A 27 -3.26 -7.92 28.96
C LEU A 27 -2.81 -6.55 29.46
N ALA A 28 -3.63 -5.88 30.26
CA ALA A 28 -3.27 -4.59 30.86
C ALA A 28 -2.03 -4.70 31.76
N TYR A 29 -1.91 -5.76 32.56
CA TYR A 29 -0.72 -5.99 33.39
C TYR A 29 0.54 -6.18 32.55
N LYS A 30 0.49 -6.97 31.48
CA LYS A 30 1.63 -7.16 30.56
C LYS A 30 2.05 -5.87 29.86
N ILE A 31 1.09 -5.01 29.50
CA ILE A 31 1.38 -3.70 28.91
C ILE A 31 2.03 -2.77 29.93
N LEU A 32 1.55 -2.79 31.18
CA LEU A 32 2.09 -1.98 32.27
C LEU A 32 3.52 -2.40 32.66
N GLU A 33 3.84 -3.68 32.58
CA GLU A 33 5.17 -4.23 32.88
C GLU A 33 6.26 -3.63 31.97
N HIS A 34 5.96 -3.44 30.69
CA HIS A 34 6.91 -2.91 29.70
C HIS A 34 6.84 -1.38 29.50
N LEU A 35 5.88 -0.71 30.14
CA LEU A 35 5.66 0.73 29.99
C LEU A 35 6.84 1.60 30.49
N PRO A 36 7.50 1.28 31.62
CA PRO A 36 8.65 2.05 32.09
C PRO A 36 9.83 2.01 31.12
N GLU A 37 10.11 0.83 30.54
CA GLU A 37 11.17 0.63 29.55
C GLU A 37 10.90 1.49 28.30
N ASP A 38 9.69 1.43 27.75
CA ASP A 38 9.30 2.22 26.57
C ASP A 38 9.43 3.74 26.83
N GLN A 39 9.14 4.19 28.06
CA GLN A 39 9.27 5.59 28.48
C GLN A 39 10.74 6.02 28.60
N GLU A 40 11.60 5.18 29.19
CA GLU A 40 13.04 5.43 29.31
C GLU A 40 13.72 5.46 27.93
N HIS A 41 13.38 4.54 27.04
CA HIS A 41 13.89 4.49 25.67
C HIS A 41 13.52 5.73 24.85
N ALA A 42 12.29 6.23 24.99
CA ALA A 42 11.87 7.45 24.31
C ALA A 42 12.56 8.71 24.83
N VAL A 43 12.79 8.80 26.14
CA VAL A 43 13.57 9.89 26.76
C VAL A 43 15.02 9.85 26.25
N THR A 44 15.62 8.67 26.21
CA THR A 44 17.00 8.46 25.74
C THR A 44 17.18 8.84 24.27
N LEU A 45 16.19 8.52 23.43
CA LEU A 45 16.24 8.81 21.99
C LEU A 45 15.74 10.21 21.64
N GLY A 46 15.22 10.98 22.61
CA GLY A 46 14.68 12.33 22.38
C GLY A 46 13.48 12.35 21.44
N VAL A 47 12.84 11.21 21.19
CA VAL A 47 11.71 11.08 20.27
C VAL A 47 10.39 11.01 21.04
N PRO A 48 9.32 11.64 20.53
CA PRO A 48 7.99 11.46 21.09
C PRO A 48 7.63 9.97 21.16
N LEU A 49 7.09 9.52 22.30
CA LEU A 49 6.68 8.12 22.56
C LEU A 49 5.83 7.49 21.44
N LYS A 50 5.12 8.31 20.67
CA LYS A 50 4.32 7.92 19.49
C LYS A 50 5.15 7.29 18.36
N ILE A 51 6.46 7.57 18.31
CA ILE A 51 7.39 7.12 17.25
C ILE A 51 8.03 5.77 17.61
N LEU A 52 8.15 5.43 18.90
CA LEU A 52 8.81 4.19 19.34
C LEU A 52 7.94 2.94 19.22
N ALA A 53 6.61 3.10 19.28
CA ALA A 53 5.68 1.97 19.23
C ALA A 53 5.49 1.47 17.77
N ASN A 54 6.46 0.71 17.26
CA ASN A 54 6.26 -0.12 16.08
C ASN A 54 5.18 -1.17 16.43
N PRO A 55 4.08 -1.29 15.66
CA PRO A 55 3.04 -2.30 15.91
C PRO A 55 3.60 -3.72 16.06
N ASN A 56 4.67 -4.02 15.33
CA ASN A 56 5.35 -5.31 15.35
C ASN A 56 6.14 -5.56 16.65
N ASP A 57 6.53 -4.50 17.36
CA ASP A 57 7.22 -4.55 18.65
C ASP A 57 6.22 -4.77 19.80
N ALA A 58 5.08 -4.06 19.77
CA ALA A 58 4.00 -4.27 20.75
C ALA A 58 3.43 -5.69 20.71
N ILE A 59 3.26 -6.27 19.51
CA ILE A 59 2.78 -7.66 19.36
C ILE A 59 3.85 -8.67 19.80
N GLY A 60 5.12 -8.41 19.49
CA GLY A 60 6.25 -9.23 19.94
C GLY A 60 6.40 -9.24 21.46
N LYS A 61 6.16 -8.12 22.13
CA LYS A 61 6.19 -8.02 23.61
C LYS A 61 5.00 -8.72 24.27
N VAL A 62 3.78 -8.60 23.73
CA VAL A 62 2.59 -9.22 24.33
C VAL A 62 2.50 -10.73 24.09
N TYR A 63 2.83 -11.18 22.87
CA TYR A 63 2.63 -12.57 22.44
C TYR A 63 3.93 -13.34 22.21
N GLY A 64 5.09 -12.68 22.29
CA GLY A 64 6.40 -13.28 22.03
C GLY A 64 6.87 -13.12 20.58
N VAL A 65 8.19 -13.20 20.37
CA VAL A 65 8.88 -12.98 19.08
C VAL A 65 8.33 -13.83 17.92
N VAL A 66 7.83 -15.03 18.22
CA VAL A 66 7.24 -15.95 17.22
C VAL A 66 6.02 -15.32 16.51
N HIS A 67 5.25 -14.51 17.23
CA HIS A 67 4.05 -13.87 16.69
C HIS A 67 4.38 -12.56 15.95
N SER A 68 5.48 -11.89 16.32
CA SER A 68 6.02 -10.73 15.57
C SER A 68 6.43 -11.10 14.14
N GLY A 69 7.02 -12.29 13.95
CA GLY A 69 7.40 -12.79 12.63
C GLY A 69 6.23 -12.99 11.66
N ARG A 70 5.06 -13.42 12.16
CA ARG A 70 3.85 -13.60 11.34
C ARG A 70 3.28 -12.27 10.87
N VAL A 71 3.28 -11.24 11.72
CA VAL A 71 2.80 -9.90 11.35
C VAL A 71 3.75 -9.23 10.36
N ARG A 72 5.07 -9.40 10.54
CA ARG A 72 6.08 -8.94 9.57
C ARG A 72 5.89 -9.57 8.18
N GLY A 73 5.50 -10.85 8.13
CA GLY A 73 5.17 -11.53 6.88
C GLY A 73 3.92 -10.95 6.20
N ILE A 74 2.90 -10.55 6.98
CA ILE A 74 1.70 -9.88 6.45
C ILE A 74 2.04 -8.49 5.90
N ASP A 75 2.85 -7.70 6.61
CA ASP A 75 3.29 -6.38 6.14
C ASP A 75 4.03 -6.47 4.80
N GLU A 76 4.91 -7.45 4.65
CA GLU A 76 5.63 -7.70 3.40
C GLU A 76 4.72 -8.13 2.26
N ILE A 77 3.73 -9.00 2.55
CA ILE A 77 2.70 -9.37 1.57
C ILE A 77 1.89 -8.13 1.16
N CYS A 78 1.43 -7.32 2.11
CA CYS A 78 0.67 -6.09 1.84
C CYS A 78 1.48 -5.10 0.99
N ARG A 79 2.77 -4.92 1.28
CA ARG A 79 3.68 -4.08 0.47
C ARG A 79 3.80 -4.60 -0.96
N ASN A 80 4.08 -5.89 -1.13
CA ASN A 80 4.19 -6.52 -2.45
C ASN A 80 2.89 -6.42 -3.25
N PHE A 81 1.73 -6.56 -2.59
CA PHE A 81 0.43 -6.33 -3.23
C PHE A 81 0.23 -4.86 -3.62
N GLY A 82 0.64 -3.92 -2.78
CA GLY A 82 0.59 -2.48 -3.09
C GLY A 82 1.41 -2.11 -4.32
N GLU A 83 2.63 -2.63 -4.43
CA GLU A 83 3.49 -2.43 -5.60
C GLU A 83 2.87 -3.01 -6.88
N LYS A 84 2.35 -4.24 -6.82
CA LYS A 84 1.66 -4.88 -7.96
C LYS A 84 0.42 -4.10 -8.40
N LEU A 85 -0.37 -3.60 -7.47
CA LEU A 85 -1.56 -2.80 -7.77
C LEU A 85 -1.19 -1.47 -8.44
N THR A 86 -0.10 -0.85 -8.00
CA THR A 86 0.43 0.38 -8.60
C THR A 86 0.88 0.12 -10.04
N GLY A 87 1.69 -0.93 -10.26
CA GLY A 87 2.13 -1.32 -11.60
C GLY A 87 0.97 -1.70 -12.54
N TYR A 88 -0.08 -2.34 -12.03
CA TYR A 88 -1.29 -2.62 -12.79
C TYR A 88 -2.01 -1.33 -13.21
N LYS A 89 -2.13 -0.35 -12.31
CA LYS A 89 -2.74 0.95 -12.61
C LYS A 89 -1.98 1.69 -13.71
N GLU A 90 -0.66 1.77 -13.61
CA GLU A 90 0.19 2.41 -14.63
C GLU A 90 0.08 1.72 -15.98
N THR A 91 0.09 0.38 -16.00
CA THR A 91 -0.05 -0.41 -17.23
C THR A 91 -1.40 -0.18 -17.89
N LYS A 92 -2.47 -0.10 -17.09
CA LYS A 92 -3.82 0.21 -17.56
C LYS A 92 -3.91 1.61 -18.17
N GLU A 93 -3.31 2.62 -17.52
CA GLU A 93 -3.28 3.99 -18.04
C GLU A 93 -2.52 4.07 -19.38
N LYS A 94 -1.36 3.41 -19.48
CA LYS A 94 -0.60 3.32 -20.75
C LYS A 94 -1.40 2.64 -21.85
N LEU A 95 -2.12 1.55 -21.53
CA LEU A 95 -2.95 0.84 -22.50
C LEU A 95 -4.05 1.74 -23.08
N GLU A 96 -4.72 2.55 -22.23
CA GLU A 96 -5.74 3.49 -22.70
C GLU A 96 -5.17 4.60 -23.56
N GLU A 97 -3.96 5.08 -23.26
CA GLU A 97 -3.27 6.07 -24.10
C GLU A 97 -2.89 5.47 -25.47
N THR A 98 -2.35 4.25 -25.50
CA THR A 98 -2.02 3.56 -26.76
C THR A 98 -3.26 3.33 -27.63
N LYS A 99 -4.42 3.01 -27.03
CA LYS A 99 -5.69 2.88 -27.77
C LYS A 99 -6.10 4.19 -28.45
N LYS A 100 -5.94 5.33 -27.78
CA LYS A 100 -6.23 6.65 -28.37
C LYS A 100 -5.30 6.95 -29.54
N GLN A 101 -4.00 6.70 -29.36
CA GLN A 101 -3.00 6.90 -30.42
C GLN A 101 -3.28 6.02 -31.63
N LEU A 102 -3.68 4.76 -31.42
CA LEU A 102 -4.05 3.86 -32.51
C LEU A 102 -5.24 4.41 -33.30
N ALA A 103 -6.31 4.82 -32.63
CA ALA A 103 -7.48 5.40 -33.28
C ALA A 103 -7.14 6.70 -34.06
N GLN A 104 -6.24 7.53 -33.53
CA GLN A 104 -5.78 8.73 -34.22
C GLN A 104 -4.97 8.38 -35.48
N ASN A 105 -4.07 7.40 -35.39
CA ASN A 105 -3.26 6.94 -36.52
C ASN A 105 -4.13 6.34 -37.62
N GLU A 106 -5.16 5.56 -37.28
CA GLU A 106 -6.14 5.05 -38.25
C GLU A 106 -6.85 6.20 -38.99
N ASN A 107 -7.23 7.26 -38.28
CA ASN A 107 -7.84 8.44 -38.89
C ASN A 107 -6.87 9.19 -39.81
N HIS A 108 -5.60 9.34 -39.41
CA HIS A 108 -4.56 9.93 -40.25
C HIS A 108 -4.33 9.09 -41.52
N LEU A 109 -4.23 7.76 -41.41
CA LEU A 109 -4.07 6.86 -42.54
C LEU A 109 -5.27 6.94 -43.50
N LYS A 110 -6.50 7.00 -42.98
CA LYS A 110 -7.71 7.16 -43.79
C LYS A 110 -7.71 8.48 -44.55
N THR A 111 -7.24 9.55 -43.92
CA THR A 111 -7.12 10.88 -44.54
C THR A 111 -6.05 10.89 -45.63
N LEU A 112 -4.87 10.33 -45.34
CA LEU A 112 -3.79 10.20 -46.31
C LEU A 112 -4.23 9.37 -47.53
N ARG A 113 -4.92 8.25 -47.30
CA ARG A 113 -5.46 7.41 -48.38
C ARG A 113 -6.43 8.19 -49.27
N ARG A 114 -7.35 8.97 -48.70
CA ARG A 114 -8.28 9.82 -49.48
C ARG A 114 -7.53 10.87 -50.29
N PHE A 115 -6.51 11.52 -49.71
CA PHE A 115 -5.71 12.51 -50.40
C PHE A 115 -4.98 11.91 -51.62
N LEU A 116 -4.34 10.74 -51.42
CA LEU A 116 -3.64 10.05 -52.50
C LEU A 116 -4.60 9.62 -53.62
N GLN A 117 -5.78 9.08 -53.26
CA GLN A 117 -6.82 8.72 -54.23
C GLN A 117 -7.31 9.94 -55.03
N ALA A 118 -7.50 11.09 -54.38
CA ALA A 118 -7.92 12.31 -55.06
C ALA A 118 -6.85 12.85 -56.02
N LYS A 119 -5.57 12.69 -55.66
CA LYS A 119 -4.44 13.23 -56.45
C LYS A 119 -4.04 12.34 -57.62
N PHE A 120 -4.09 11.02 -57.44
CA PHE A 120 -3.56 10.05 -58.40
C PHE A 120 -4.63 9.10 -58.99
N GLY A 121 -5.89 9.23 -58.59
CA GLY A 121 -6.98 8.36 -59.03
C GLY A 121 -7.00 7.00 -58.31
N ASN A 122 -7.67 6.01 -58.92
CA ASN A 122 -7.84 4.67 -58.32
C ASN A 122 -6.60 3.78 -58.45
N GLU A 123 -5.60 4.19 -59.22
CA GLU A 123 -4.32 3.50 -59.39
C GLU A 123 -3.37 3.84 -58.24
N LEU A 124 -3.76 3.47 -57.01
CA LEU A 124 -2.79 3.41 -55.92
C LEU A 124 -2.03 2.08 -56.02
N PRO A 125 -0.68 2.08 -56.05
CA PRO A 125 0.07 0.83 -55.96
C PRO A 125 -0.35 0.12 -54.68
N SER A 126 -0.78 -1.13 -54.79
CA SER A 126 -0.83 -1.99 -53.62
C SER A 126 0.60 -2.07 -53.09
N PHE A 127 0.86 -1.45 -51.94
CA PHE A 127 2.11 -1.67 -51.22
C PHE A 127 2.10 -3.12 -50.76
N ASN A 128 2.53 -4.04 -51.63
CA ASN A 128 2.93 -5.38 -51.23
C ASN A 128 4.17 -5.18 -50.38
N ILE A 129 3.97 -5.21 -49.07
CA ILE A 129 5.07 -5.32 -48.12
C ILE A 129 5.49 -6.79 -48.18
N ASP A 130 6.34 -7.12 -49.15
CA ASP A 130 7.01 -8.41 -49.18
C ASP A 130 7.83 -8.51 -47.89
N SER A 131 7.37 -9.38 -47.00
CA SER A 131 8.05 -9.66 -45.74
C SER A 131 9.29 -10.50 -46.05
N SER A 132 10.47 -9.92 -45.87
CA SER A 132 11.75 -10.65 -45.73
C SER A 132 12.14 -10.74 -44.27
#